data_AF-A0A970HPW7-F1
#
_entry.id   AF-A0A970HPW7-F1
#
_cell.length_a   1.000
_cell.length_b   1.000
_cell.length_c   1.000
_cell.angle_alpha   90.00
_cell.angle_beta   90.00
_cell.angle_gamma   90.00
#
_symmetry.space_group_name_H-M   'P 1'
#
loop_
_entity.id
_entity.type
_entity.pdbx_description
1 polymer ?
#
loop_
_entity_poly.entity_id
_entity_poly.type
_entity_poly.pdbx_seq_one_letter_code
_entity_poly.pdbx_strand_id
1 'polypeptide(L)'
;MRTRSRTIPMICAIVYSAVVFNSTGSQSKMSGVVVEAFAHASDYYSATDYSTAAPTFTAESTKTVEYKMYANFKTDGYAYHSTFSYSDEFFALDSSVFSPALARASIALSAASYRNDPPGSYIRCAILDMGYDIIASKGYDIEDDATSDAQDTVAYTIGRRDANISGEKRIIYCIVLRGTESAGEWLSNIDTGVSPDADHEGFRRIANAFISEILKYITTKAEDNIIWIMGHSRGGAVANLLGATITNSQNFALRDNIYVYTYGSPNTTTKAGIYDNIYNIVNPDDIITMLPPDKWGFHRFGDTIELSRDAAVYKKMKHNFYELTEGTEYISLGGTEEFKKIVTRWCPTSEDYYDSSVIGYSPYDIISIVLSDIQNALSKFSAAQLIQFSLYHNNGIKFVYYCYENYEAIKCGHCHEAYIAWINATWPDEGTISRVSQSLNSITA
;
A
#
# COMPACT_ATOMS: atom_id res chain seq x y z
N MET A 1 -53.92 14.23 2.81
CA MET A 1 -53.96 14.25 4.29
C MET A 1 -52.94 13.22 4.78
N ARG A 2 -51.67 13.58 4.99
CA ARG A 2 -51.05 14.08 6.24
C ARG A 2 -51.46 13.31 7.50
N THR A 3 -50.58 12.44 7.96
CA THR A 3 -50.20 12.30 9.38
C THR A 3 -48.70 12.03 9.46
N ARG A 4 -47.96 13.04 9.95
CA ARG A 4 -46.55 12.98 10.37
C ARG A 4 -46.52 12.55 11.84
N SER A 5 -45.56 11.71 12.20
CA SER A 5 -45.05 11.46 13.56
C SER A 5 -43.54 11.22 13.37
N ARG A 6 -42.59 12.15 13.55
CA ARG A 6 -42.18 12.98 14.70
C ARG A 6 -41.90 12.18 15.98
N THR A 7 -40.67 11.66 16.05
CA THR A 7 -39.85 11.61 17.28
C THR A 7 -38.36 11.58 16.90
N ILE A 8 -37.83 12.75 16.55
CA ILE A 8 -36.43 13.11 16.79
C ILE A 8 -36.47 13.92 18.08
N PRO A 9 -35.92 13.40 19.20
CA PRO A 9 -35.27 14.32 20.13
C PRO A 9 -34.12 13.64 20.88
N MET A 10 -32.92 13.55 20.30
CA MET A 10 -31.68 13.39 21.11
C MET A 10 -30.37 13.67 20.34
N ILE A 11 -30.39 14.56 19.33
CA ILE A 11 -29.16 14.94 18.60
C ILE A 11 -28.86 16.45 18.68
N CYS A 12 -29.78 17.27 19.20
CA CYS A 12 -29.58 18.72 19.29
C CYS A 12 -29.04 19.25 20.64
N ALA A 13 -28.55 18.39 21.55
CA ALA A 13 -28.11 18.83 22.88
C ALA A 13 -26.60 18.70 23.17
N ILE A 14 -25.78 18.18 22.25
CA ILE A 14 -24.35 17.93 22.52
C ILE A 14 -23.42 18.96 21.82
N VAL A 15 -23.96 19.83 20.97
CA VAL A 15 -23.15 20.84 20.23
C VAL A 15 -23.01 22.19 20.97
N TYR A 16 -23.62 22.36 22.16
CA TYR A 16 -23.65 23.67 22.84
C TYR A 16 -22.78 23.84 24.09
N SER A 17 -21.84 22.93 24.36
CA SER A 17 -20.94 23.03 25.53
C SER A 17 -19.44 23.19 25.20
N ALA A 18 -19.07 23.33 23.93
CA ALA A 18 -17.66 23.45 23.52
C ALA A 18 -17.23 24.88 23.13
N VAL A 19 -17.92 25.89 23.64
CA VAL A 19 -17.50 27.30 23.57
C VAL A 19 -17.54 27.86 24.98
N VAL A 20 -16.47 27.64 25.73
CA VAL A 20 -15.93 28.45 26.84
C VAL A 20 -14.90 27.55 27.53
N PHE A 21 -13.63 27.64 27.12
CA PHE A 21 -12.44 27.58 27.98
C PHE A 21 -11.24 27.89 27.08
N ASN A 22 -11.12 29.19 26.78
CA ASN A 22 -9.92 29.77 26.23
C ASN A 22 -9.45 30.80 27.27
N SER A 23 -8.39 30.50 28.02
CA SER A 23 -7.45 31.51 28.53
C SER A 23 -6.32 30.90 29.38
N THR A 24 -5.10 31.22 28.92
CA THR A 24 -3.90 31.58 29.69
C THR A 24 -3.12 30.52 30.46
N GLY A 25 -1.87 30.30 30.00
CA GLY A 25 -0.71 30.63 30.84
C GLY A 25 0.31 29.51 31.09
N SER A 26 1.35 29.43 30.25
CA SER A 26 2.74 29.79 30.60
C SER A 26 3.74 29.06 29.70
N GLN A 27 4.58 29.85 29.03
CA GLN A 27 5.77 29.37 28.34
C GLN A 27 6.88 29.14 29.38
N SER A 28 7.47 27.95 29.38
CA SER A 28 8.81 27.75 29.91
C SER A 28 9.73 27.31 28.77
N LYS A 29 10.72 28.17 28.50
CA LYS A 29 11.88 27.87 27.66
C LYS A 29 12.64 26.71 28.32
N MET A 30 12.80 25.60 27.59
CA MET A 30 13.85 24.63 27.89
C MET A 30 14.93 24.70 26.82
N SER A 31 16.15 24.75 27.35
CA SER A 31 17.44 24.99 26.72
C SER A 31 17.74 24.06 25.54
N GLY A 32 18.38 24.65 24.52
CA GLY A 32 18.86 23.97 23.34
C GLY A 32 19.78 22.80 23.68
N VAL A 33 19.38 21.63 23.19
CA VAL A 33 20.28 20.57 22.78
C VAL A 33 20.25 20.62 21.26
N VAL A 34 21.41 20.86 20.66
CA VAL A 34 21.61 20.69 19.22
C VAL A 34 21.40 19.21 18.95
N VAL A 35 20.23 18.85 18.46
CA VAL A 35 19.97 17.51 17.92
C VAL A 35 20.73 17.48 16.60
N GLU A 36 21.89 16.82 16.59
CA GLU A 36 22.51 16.38 15.34
C GLU A 36 21.43 15.62 14.57
N ALA A 37 21.12 16.08 13.36
CA ALA A 37 20.15 15.45 12.48
C ALA A 37 20.65 14.04 12.13
N PHE A 38 20.21 13.04 12.88
CA PHE A 38 20.18 11.68 12.38
C PHE A 38 19.24 11.73 11.16
N ALA A 39 19.79 11.50 9.97
CA ALA A 39 19.01 11.42 8.74
C ALA A 39 17.95 10.32 8.92
N HIS A 40 16.71 10.71 9.23
CA HIS A 40 15.56 9.83 9.16
C HIS A 40 15.30 9.58 7.68
N ALA A 41 15.56 8.36 7.22
CA ALA A 41 15.46 7.99 5.82
C ALA A 41 14.00 7.83 5.41
N SER A 42 13.32 8.95 5.17
CA SER A 42 12.18 8.99 4.26
C SER A 42 12.07 10.41 3.75
N ASP A 43 12.99 10.82 2.90
CA ASP A 43 12.82 12.06 2.16
C ASP A 43 11.57 11.87 1.28
N TYR A 44 10.59 12.74 1.50
CA TYR A 44 9.39 12.81 0.66
C TYR A 44 9.75 13.62 -0.58
N TYR A 45 9.76 12.94 -1.71
CA TYR A 45 10.02 13.54 -3.01
C TYR A 45 8.72 13.71 -3.78
N SER A 46 8.65 14.76 -4.61
CA SER A 46 7.53 14.89 -5.53
C SER A 46 7.74 13.95 -6.71
N ALA A 47 6.69 13.27 -7.17
CA ALA A 47 6.76 12.45 -8.38
C ALA A 47 7.21 13.24 -9.63
N THR A 48 7.04 14.56 -9.65
CA THR A 48 7.53 15.42 -10.74
C THR A 48 9.06 15.46 -10.81
N ASP A 49 9.75 15.32 -9.69
CA ASP A 49 11.23 15.35 -9.63
C ASP A 49 11.81 14.16 -10.39
N TYR A 50 11.20 12.99 -10.23
CA TYR A 50 11.55 11.77 -10.97
C TYR A 50 11.10 11.82 -12.43
N SER A 51 9.98 12.48 -12.75
CA SER A 51 9.52 12.59 -14.14
C SER A 51 10.50 13.36 -15.04
N THR A 52 11.22 14.35 -14.51
CA THR A 52 12.17 15.14 -15.31
C THR A 52 13.56 14.54 -15.39
N ALA A 53 13.93 13.69 -14.44
CA ALA A 53 15.26 13.10 -14.31
C ALA A 53 15.35 11.65 -14.83
N ALA A 54 14.22 10.93 -14.91
CA ALA A 54 14.24 9.52 -15.30
C ALA A 54 14.48 9.35 -16.81
N PRO A 55 15.44 8.50 -17.21
CA PRO A 55 15.67 8.20 -18.62
C PRO A 55 14.45 7.51 -19.23
N THR A 56 14.02 7.99 -20.39
CA THR A 56 12.95 7.37 -21.17
C THR A 56 13.55 6.24 -21.99
N PHE A 57 13.21 4.99 -21.64
CA PHE A 57 13.73 3.81 -22.32
C PHE A 57 12.69 3.26 -23.29
N THR A 58 12.87 3.52 -24.59
CA THR A 58 12.14 2.83 -25.66
C THR A 58 13.08 1.84 -26.32
N ALA A 59 12.97 0.56 -25.97
CA ALA A 59 13.72 -0.51 -26.61
C ALA A 59 12.95 -1.02 -27.84
N GLU A 60 13.64 -1.34 -28.94
CA GLU A 60 13.02 -2.01 -30.10
C GLU A 60 12.35 -3.35 -29.72
N SER A 61 12.81 -3.97 -28.63
CA SER A 61 12.29 -5.21 -28.06
C SER A 61 11.09 -5.04 -27.10
N THR A 62 10.57 -3.81 -26.94
CA THR A 62 9.45 -3.54 -26.03
C THR A 62 8.17 -4.21 -26.53
N LYS A 63 7.49 -4.96 -25.66
CA LYS A 63 6.18 -5.55 -25.93
C LYS A 63 5.09 -4.91 -25.07
N THR A 64 3.86 -4.94 -25.56
CA THR A 64 2.67 -4.63 -24.75
C THR A 64 2.22 -5.90 -24.04
N VAL A 65 2.07 -5.82 -22.73
CA VAL A 65 1.55 -6.91 -21.88
C VAL A 65 0.12 -6.61 -21.52
N GLU A 66 -0.78 -7.56 -21.76
CA GLU A 66 -2.17 -7.47 -21.32
C GLU A 66 -2.33 -8.10 -19.94
N TYR A 67 -3.02 -7.41 -19.02
CA TYR A 67 -3.31 -7.94 -17.69
C TYR A 67 -4.74 -7.65 -17.26
N LYS A 68 -5.20 -8.49 -16.34
CA LYS A 68 -6.50 -8.37 -15.67
C LYS A 68 -6.29 -8.01 -14.21
N MET A 69 -7.24 -7.31 -13.62
CA MET A 69 -7.29 -7.04 -12.19
C MET A 69 -8.73 -7.16 -11.69
N TYR A 70 -8.88 -7.50 -10.41
CA TYR A 70 -10.18 -7.47 -9.75
C TYR A 70 -10.78 -6.06 -9.80
N ALA A 71 -12.08 -5.97 -10.07
CA ALA A 71 -12.79 -4.70 -10.14
C ALA A 71 -13.40 -4.29 -8.78
N ASN A 72 -12.73 -3.42 -8.02
CA ASN A 72 -13.18 -3.04 -6.67
C ASN A 72 -14.51 -2.27 -6.62
N PHE A 73 -15.00 -1.78 -7.77
CA PHE A 73 -16.18 -0.91 -7.88
C PHE A 73 -17.31 -1.52 -8.70
N LYS A 74 -17.19 -2.80 -9.08
CA LYS A 74 -18.24 -3.56 -9.77
C LYS A 74 -18.63 -4.79 -8.94
N THR A 75 -19.83 -5.31 -9.15
CA THR A 75 -20.33 -6.53 -8.50
C THR A 75 -20.01 -7.77 -9.33
N ASP A 76 -20.25 -8.96 -8.76
CA ASP A 76 -20.33 -10.23 -9.50
C ASP A 76 -19.06 -10.73 -10.20
N GLY A 77 -17.89 -10.49 -9.59
CA GLY A 77 -16.63 -11.07 -10.07
C GLY A 77 -16.09 -10.43 -11.35
N TYR A 78 -16.47 -9.17 -11.60
CA TYR A 78 -15.96 -8.39 -12.73
C TYR A 78 -14.44 -8.19 -12.65
N ALA A 79 -13.80 -8.09 -13.82
CA ALA A 79 -12.38 -7.78 -13.94
C ALA A 79 -12.16 -6.62 -14.89
N TYR A 80 -11.28 -5.69 -14.50
CA TYR A 80 -10.80 -4.67 -15.42
C TYR A 80 -9.60 -5.21 -16.21
N HIS A 81 -9.46 -4.72 -17.44
CA HIS A 81 -8.33 -5.05 -18.30
C HIS A 81 -7.54 -3.78 -18.62
N SER A 82 -6.23 -3.92 -18.68
CA SER A 82 -5.34 -2.82 -19.06
C SER A 82 -4.04 -3.38 -19.61
N THR A 83 -3.14 -2.48 -20.01
CA THR A 83 -1.84 -2.83 -20.59
C THR A 83 -0.70 -2.05 -19.97
N PHE A 84 0.49 -2.64 -20.00
CA PHE A 84 1.74 -1.94 -19.74
C PHE A 84 2.81 -2.39 -20.73
N SER A 85 3.79 -1.53 -20.98
CA SER A 85 4.96 -1.88 -21.80
C SER A 85 5.99 -2.64 -20.97
N TYR A 86 6.65 -3.65 -21.55
CA TYR A 86 7.71 -4.41 -20.92
C TYR A 86 8.88 -4.69 -21.88
N SER A 87 10.12 -4.54 -21.38
CA SER A 87 11.34 -5.02 -22.01
C SER A 87 12.33 -5.45 -20.94
N ASP A 88 13.15 -6.47 -21.24
CA ASP A 88 14.25 -6.87 -20.35
C ASP A 88 15.29 -5.75 -20.20
N GLU A 89 15.42 -4.88 -21.21
CA GLU A 89 16.34 -3.74 -21.17
C GLU A 89 15.93 -2.66 -20.16
N PHE A 90 14.75 -2.77 -19.54
CA PHE A 90 14.38 -1.89 -18.42
C PHE A 90 15.28 -2.07 -17.19
N PHE A 91 16.03 -3.17 -17.12
CA PHE A 91 17.01 -3.45 -16.08
C PHE A 91 18.46 -3.17 -16.51
N ALA A 92 18.66 -2.43 -17.62
CA ALA A 92 20.00 -2.07 -18.10
C ALA A 92 20.69 -0.99 -17.24
N LEU A 93 19.91 -0.23 -16.47
CA LEU A 93 20.41 0.83 -15.61
C LEU A 93 20.39 0.37 -14.16
N ASP A 94 21.34 0.87 -13.36
CA ASP A 94 21.42 0.62 -11.93
C ASP A 94 20.09 0.83 -11.19
N SER A 95 19.80 0.00 -10.19
CA SER A 95 18.58 0.07 -9.38
C SER A 95 18.39 1.39 -8.60
N SER A 96 19.45 2.19 -8.42
CA SER A 96 19.39 3.59 -7.93
C SER A 96 18.76 4.58 -8.90
N VAL A 97 18.50 4.17 -10.14
CA VAL A 97 17.81 4.97 -11.14
C VAL A 97 16.34 4.54 -11.20
N PHE A 98 15.45 5.43 -10.76
CA PHE A 98 14.02 5.21 -10.84
C PHE A 98 13.57 5.02 -12.30
N SER A 99 12.83 3.94 -12.57
CA SER A 99 12.27 3.63 -13.88
C SER A 99 10.75 3.77 -13.85
N PRO A 100 10.18 4.78 -14.54
CA PRO A 100 8.74 4.90 -14.67
C PRO A 100 8.08 3.71 -15.37
N ALA A 101 8.80 3.02 -16.25
CA ALA A 101 8.31 1.82 -16.93
C ALA A 101 8.20 0.63 -15.96
N LEU A 102 9.22 0.40 -15.12
CA LEU A 102 9.15 -0.59 -14.05
C LEU A 102 8.07 -0.20 -13.03
N ALA A 103 7.94 1.09 -12.70
CA ALA A 103 6.89 1.56 -11.80
C ALA A 103 5.47 1.30 -12.37
N ARG A 104 5.25 1.40 -13.68
CA ARG A 104 3.98 1.01 -14.33
C ARG A 104 3.76 -0.50 -14.30
N ALA A 105 4.77 -1.27 -14.67
CA ALA A 105 4.67 -2.72 -14.70
C ALA A 105 4.45 -3.30 -13.30
N SER A 106 5.14 -2.78 -12.28
CA SER A 106 5.03 -3.24 -10.89
C SER A 106 3.66 -3.00 -10.28
N ILE A 107 3.00 -1.85 -10.52
CA ILE A 107 1.63 -1.66 -10.03
C ILE A 107 0.63 -2.55 -10.79
N ALA A 108 0.83 -2.75 -12.10
CA ALA A 108 -0.01 -3.64 -12.89
C ALA A 108 0.06 -5.10 -12.40
N LEU A 109 1.27 -5.60 -12.13
CA LEU A 109 1.48 -6.93 -11.56
C LEU A 109 0.93 -7.03 -10.13
N SER A 110 1.12 -5.99 -9.30
CA SER A 110 0.53 -5.93 -7.96
C SER A 110 -1.00 -6.00 -8.02
N ALA A 111 -1.64 -5.27 -8.95
CA ALA A 111 -3.08 -5.32 -9.18
C ALA A 111 -3.57 -6.69 -9.66
N ALA A 112 -2.83 -7.34 -10.55
CA ALA A 112 -3.15 -8.68 -11.06
C ALA A 112 -3.04 -9.78 -9.99
N SER A 113 -2.34 -9.52 -8.88
CA SER A 113 -2.20 -10.48 -7.77
C SER A 113 -3.46 -10.58 -6.90
N TYR A 114 -4.36 -9.60 -6.96
CA TYR A 114 -5.61 -9.63 -6.18
C TYR A 114 -6.61 -10.67 -6.70
N ARG A 115 -7.69 -10.86 -5.92
CA ARG A 115 -8.78 -11.81 -6.13
C ARG A 115 -9.10 -12.08 -7.59
N ASN A 116 -9.06 -13.34 -7.97
CA ASN A 116 -9.40 -13.79 -9.30
C ASN A 116 -9.87 -15.25 -9.27
N ASP A 117 -10.50 -15.69 -10.35
CA ASP A 117 -11.02 -17.05 -10.51
C ASP A 117 -10.47 -17.67 -11.81
N PRO A 118 -9.73 -18.79 -11.75
CA PRO A 118 -9.26 -19.48 -10.54
C PRO A 118 -8.18 -18.66 -9.80
N PRO A 119 -7.96 -18.87 -8.48
CA PRO A 119 -7.02 -18.07 -7.70
C PRO A 119 -5.59 -17.99 -8.26
N GLY A 120 -4.98 -16.81 -8.14
CA GLY A 120 -3.69 -16.45 -8.73
C GLY A 120 -3.63 -16.47 -10.26
N SER A 121 -4.74 -16.63 -10.99
CA SER A 121 -4.72 -16.76 -12.46
C SER A 121 -4.25 -15.49 -13.18
N TYR A 122 -4.71 -14.31 -12.75
CA TYR A 122 -4.44 -13.06 -13.47
C TYR A 122 -2.95 -12.71 -13.45
N ILE A 123 -2.33 -12.78 -12.28
CA ILE A 123 -0.88 -12.57 -12.16
C ILE A 123 -0.06 -13.62 -12.92
N ARG A 124 -0.46 -14.89 -12.89
CA ARG A 124 0.21 -15.94 -13.67
C ARG A 124 0.17 -15.65 -15.17
N CYS A 125 -0.99 -15.22 -15.68
CA CYS A 125 -1.11 -14.81 -17.08
C CYS A 125 -0.20 -13.63 -17.43
N ALA A 126 -0.16 -12.58 -16.60
CA ALA A 126 0.71 -11.42 -16.85
C ALA A 126 2.21 -11.77 -16.83
N ILE A 127 2.64 -12.63 -15.89
CA ILE A 127 4.03 -13.13 -15.80
C ILE A 127 4.40 -13.92 -17.07
N LEU A 128 3.53 -14.81 -17.54
CA LEU A 128 3.75 -15.60 -18.75
C LEU A 128 3.76 -14.72 -20.02
N ASP A 129 2.91 -13.69 -20.10
CA ASP A 129 2.83 -12.79 -21.25
C ASP A 129 4.08 -11.88 -21.36
N MET A 130 4.66 -11.47 -20.23
CA MET A 130 6.02 -10.88 -20.21
C MET A 130 7.08 -11.85 -20.77
N GLY A 131 6.84 -13.15 -20.70
CA GLY A 131 7.74 -14.22 -21.15
C GLY A 131 8.61 -14.81 -20.03
N TYR A 132 8.14 -14.75 -18.79
CA TYR A 132 8.79 -15.39 -17.64
C TYR A 132 8.21 -16.80 -17.45
N ASP A 133 9.06 -17.71 -16.98
CA ASP A 133 8.61 -19.00 -16.43
C ASP A 133 8.12 -18.79 -14.99
N ILE A 134 6.99 -19.37 -14.63
CA ILE A 134 6.52 -19.36 -13.23
C ILE A 134 7.24 -20.47 -12.47
N ILE A 135 8.08 -20.11 -11.50
CA ILE A 135 8.78 -21.10 -10.66
C ILE A 135 8.12 -21.30 -9.29
N ALA A 136 7.32 -20.32 -8.85
CA ALA A 136 6.48 -20.44 -7.66
C ALA A 136 5.22 -19.58 -7.77
N SER A 137 4.09 -20.07 -7.30
CA SER A 137 2.86 -19.28 -7.11
C SER A 137 2.04 -19.92 -6.00
N LYS A 138 1.96 -19.29 -4.82
CA LYS A 138 1.35 -19.91 -3.62
C LYS A 138 0.52 -18.90 -2.81
N GLY A 139 -0.40 -19.42 -2.00
CA GLY A 139 -1.18 -18.65 -1.02
C GLY A 139 -2.39 -17.93 -1.60
N TYR A 140 -2.68 -18.08 -2.90
CA TYR A 140 -3.85 -17.44 -3.51
C TYR A 140 -5.16 -18.14 -3.19
N ASP A 141 -5.10 -19.43 -2.85
CA ASP A 141 -6.21 -20.32 -2.51
C ASP A 141 -6.54 -20.35 -1.01
N ILE A 142 -5.73 -19.72 -0.18
CA ILE A 142 -5.98 -19.58 1.25
C ILE A 142 -7.02 -18.48 1.43
N GLU A 143 -8.19 -18.84 1.98
CA GLU A 143 -9.20 -17.86 2.39
C GLU A 143 -8.64 -17.02 3.54
N ASP A 144 -8.78 -15.71 3.41
CA ASP A 144 -8.22 -14.69 4.30
C ASP A 144 -8.72 -14.79 5.78
N ASP A 145 -9.75 -15.60 6.06
CA ASP A 145 -10.33 -15.83 7.40
C ASP A 145 -9.87 -17.14 8.06
N ALA A 146 -8.95 -17.88 7.42
CA ALA A 146 -8.34 -19.06 8.01
C ALA A 146 -7.53 -18.70 9.28
N THR A 147 -7.42 -19.66 10.20
CA THR A 147 -6.78 -19.63 11.53
C THR A 147 -5.54 -18.73 11.68
N SER A 148 -5.15 -18.38 12.92
CA SER A 148 -4.00 -17.51 13.27
C SER A 148 -2.71 -17.72 12.46
N ASP A 149 -2.43 -18.94 12.01
CA ASP A 149 -1.24 -19.28 11.21
C ASP A 149 -1.29 -18.75 9.76
N ALA A 150 -2.49 -18.42 9.24
CA ALA A 150 -2.67 -17.81 7.91
C ALA A 150 -2.42 -16.28 7.91
N GLN A 151 -2.55 -15.61 9.06
CA GLN A 151 -2.37 -14.16 9.21
C GLN A 151 -0.91 -13.70 9.02
N ASP A 152 0.05 -14.61 9.17
CA ASP A 152 1.48 -14.40 9.00
C ASP A 152 1.99 -14.89 7.61
N THR A 153 1.12 -14.92 6.60
CA THR A 153 1.51 -15.28 5.22
C THR A 153 1.13 -14.19 4.22
N VAL A 154 1.85 -14.17 3.09
CA VAL A 154 1.52 -13.34 1.93
C VAL A 154 1.43 -14.24 0.72
N ALA A 155 0.37 -14.11 -0.07
CA ALA A 155 0.30 -14.79 -1.36
C ALA A 155 1.33 -14.19 -2.31
N TYR A 156 1.98 -15.02 -3.11
CA TYR A 156 3.08 -14.55 -3.95
C TYR A 156 3.23 -15.34 -5.24
N THR A 157 3.84 -14.70 -6.24
CA THR A 157 4.28 -15.32 -7.49
C THR A 157 5.74 -14.96 -7.76
N ILE A 158 6.55 -15.96 -8.13
CA ILE A 158 7.93 -15.77 -8.57
C ILE A 158 8.03 -16.23 -10.03
N GLY A 159 8.32 -15.26 -10.91
CA GLY A 159 8.70 -15.49 -12.29
C GLY A 159 10.23 -15.54 -12.43
N ARG A 160 10.73 -16.36 -13.34
CA ARG A 160 12.15 -16.44 -13.74
C ARG A 160 12.28 -16.20 -15.24
N ARG A 161 13.26 -15.42 -15.65
CA ARG A 161 13.56 -15.19 -17.06
C ARG A 161 15.07 -15.13 -17.29
N ASP A 162 15.56 -15.98 -18.18
CA ASP A 162 16.91 -15.83 -18.73
C ASP A 162 16.86 -14.73 -19.80
N ALA A 163 17.60 -13.65 -19.55
CA ALA A 163 17.60 -12.46 -20.40
C ALA A 163 19.01 -12.14 -20.89
N ASN A 164 19.06 -11.40 -21.99
CA ASN A 164 20.27 -10.73 -22.45
C ASN A 164 20.02 -9.23 -22.33
N ILE A 165 20.69 -8.57 -21.39
CA ILE A 165 20.50 -7.16 -21.07
C ILE A 165 21.81 -6.45 -21.40
N SER A 166 21.76 -5.49 -22.32
CA SER A 166 22.96 -4.76 -22.77
C SER A 166 24.12 -5.67 -23.22
N GLY A 167 23.80 -6.86 -23.74
CA GLY A 167 24.80 -7.84 -24.21
C GLY A 167 25.28 -8.84 -23.14
N GLU A 168 24.86 -8.69 -21.88
CA GLU A 168 25.19 -9.60 -20.78
C GLU A 168 24.06 -10.58 -20.49
N LYS A 169 24.41 -11.85 -20.26
CA LYS A 169 23.44 -12.86 -19.80
C LYS A 169 23.13 -12.63 -18.34
N ARG A 170 21.83 -12.47 -18.03
CA ARG A 170 21.31 -12.25 -16.69
C ARG A 170 20.11 -13.15 -16.42
N ILE A 171 19.82 -13.40 -15.15
CA ILE A 171 18.64 -14.13 -14.72
C ILE A 171 17.77 -13.18 -13.90
N ILE A 172 16.61 -12.82 -14.44
CA ILE A 172 15.66 -11.94 -13.77
C ILE A 172 14.69 -12.77 -12.95
N TYR A 173 14.56 -12.46 -11.67
CA TYR A 173 13.53 -12.99 -10.78
C TYR A 173 12.52 -11.88 -10.45
N CYS A 174 11.31 -12.02 -10.98
CA CYS A 174 10.18 -11.13 -10.69
C CYS A 174 9.38 -11.70 -9.52
N ILE A 175 9.33 -10.97 -8.40
CA ILE A 175 8.73 -11.38 -7.13
C ILE A 175 7.56 -10.45 -6.81
N VAL A 176 6.35 -10.98 -6.94
CA VAL A 176 5.11 -10.23 -6.73
C VAL A 176 4.47 -10.69 -5.44
N LEU A 177 4.28 -9.76 -4.50
CA LEU A 177 3.66 -10.00 -3.19
C LEU A 177 2.26 -9.38 -3.19
N ARG A 178 1.23 -10.22 -2.96
CA ARG A 178 -0.17 -9.78 -2.92
C ARG A 178 -0.42 -8.92 -1.69
N GLY A 179 -1.28 -7.92 -1.83
CA GLY A 179 -1.87 -7.25 -0.67
C GLY A 179 -2.95 -8.10 0.01
N THR A 180 -3.89 -7.43 0.65
CA THR A 180 -4.99 -8.07 1.40
C THR A 180 -6.30 -7.97 0.63
N GLU A 181 -7.03 -9.09 0.45
CA GLU A 181 -8.27 -9.10 -0.35
C GLU A 181 -9.50 -8.69 0.45
N SER A 182 -9.51 -8.95 1.75
CA SER A 182 -10.63 -8.65 2.64
C SER A 182 -10.19 -7.91 3.89
N ALA A 183 -11.13 -7.20 4.48
CA ALA A 183 -10.85 -6.31 5.57
C ALA A 183 -10.41 -7.05 6.88
N GLY A 184 -10.52 -8.39 6.94
CA GLY A 184 -10.05 -9.23 8.05
C GLY A 184 -8.53 -9.30 8.26
N GLU A 185 -7.70 -9.19 7.22
CA GLU A 185 -6.23 -9.27 7.38
C GLU A 185 -5.57 -7.93 7.71
N TRP A 186 -6.34 -6.87 7.92
CA TRP A 186 -5.79 -5.57 8.32
C TRP A 186 -5.19 -5.59 9.73
N LEU A 187 -5.56 -6.57 10.55
CA LEU A 187 -5.09 -6.71 11.92
C LEU A 187 -3.57 -6.73 11.98
N SER A 188 -2.90 -7.49 11.11
CA SER A 188 -1.44 -7.52 11.04
C SER A 188 -0.83 -6.30 10.34
N ASN A 189 -1.61 -5.49 9.60
CA ASN A 189 -1.13 -4.27 8.93
C ASN A 189 -0.91 -3.09 9.87
N ILE A 190 -1.51 -3.18 11.05
CA ILE A 190 -1.47 -2.16 12.08
C ILE A 190 -0.92 -2.74 13.39
N ASP A 191 -0.66 -4.04 13.47
CA ASP A 191 0.02 -4.66 14.60
C ASP A 191 1.53 -4.41 14.53
N THR A 192 1.93 -3.22 14.97
CA THR A 192 3.33 -2.79 15.03
C THR A 192 4.25 -3.72 15.83
N GLY A 193 3.68 -4.56 16.70
CA GLY A 193 4.34 -5.23 17.80
C GLY A 193 4.80 -4.28 18.91
N VAL A 194 5.10 -4.84 20.07
CA VAL A 194 5.87 -4.19 21.16
C VAL A 194 7.36 -4.52 21.04
N SER A 195 7.85 -4.82 19.83
CA SER A 195 9.20 -5.34 19.64
C SER A 195 10.25 -4.25 19.91
N PRO A 196 11.34 -4.56 20.65
CA PRO A 196 12.50 -3.68 20.74
C PRO A 196 13.23 -3.55 19.39
N ASP A 197 12.97 -4.46 18.44
CA ASP A 197 13.42 -4.33 17.06
C ASP A 197 12.49 -3.38 16.34
N ALA A 198 13.00 -2.18 16.09
CA ALA A 198 12.37 -1.04 15.42
C ALA A 198 11.56 -1.29 14.12
N ASP A 199 11.46 -2.51 13.57
CA ASP A 199 10.60 -2.83 12.41
C ASP A 199 9.18 -3.22 12.83
N HIS A 200 8.20 -3.01 11.95
CA HIS A 200 6.83 -3.47 12.14
C HIS A 200 6.79 -5.00 12.21
N GLU A 201 6.39 -5.51 13.38
CA GLU A 201 6.60 -6.90 13.76
C GLU A 201 5.84 -7.89 12.85
N GLY A 202 4.58 -7.60 12.50
CA GLY A 202 3.81 -8.41 11.55
C GLY A 202 4.50 -8.55 10.18
N PHE A 203 4.85 -7.44 9.54
CA PHE A 203 5.54 -7.46 8.23
C PHE A 203 6.92 -8.10 8.30
N ARG A 204 7.68 -7.87 9.37
CA ARG A 204 9.01 -8.43 9.59
C ARG A 204 8.97 -9.95 9.64
N ARG A 205 8.01 -10.55 10.36
CA ARG A 205 7.84 -12.01 10.41
C ARG A 205 7.60 -12.59 9.02
N ILE A 206 6.69 -11.98 8.25
CA ILE A 206 6.38 -12.42 6.89
C ILE A 206 7.61 -12.31 5.98
N ALA A 207 8.30 -11.16 5.99
CA ALA A 207 9.51 -10.95 5.18
C ALA A 207 10.60 -11.98 5.53
N ASN A 208 10.85 -12.23 6.82
CA ASN A 208 11.85 -13.20 7.27
C ASN A 208 11.49 -14.64 6.89
N ALA A 209 10.23 -15.04 7.04
CA ALA A 209 9.75 -16.35 6.58
C ALA A 209 9.96 -16.49 5.07
N PHE A 210 9.69 -15.42 4.31
CA PHE A 210 9.81 -15.41 2.86
C PHE A 210 11.26 -15.51 2.36
N ILE A 211 12.25 -14.98 3.09
CA ILE A 211 13.68 -15.19 2.76
C ILE A 211 14.02 -16.68 2.64
N SER A 212 13.54 -17.50 3.59
CA SER A 212 13.74 -18.95 3.56
C SER A 212 13.03 -19.63 2.39
N GLU A 213 11.94 -19.04 1.91
CA GLU A 213 11.19 -19.52 0.76
C GLU A 213 11.92 -19.20 -0.56
N ILE A 214 12.40 -17.96 -0.74
CA ILE A 214 13.14 -17.54 -1.93
C ILE A 214 14.43 -18.37 -2.12
N LEU A 215 15.13 -18.72 -1.03
CA LEU A 215 16.34 -19.57 -1.08
C LEU A 215 16.12 -20.93 -1.77
N LYS A 216 14.88 -21.43 -1.82
CA LYS A 216 14.54 -22.68 -2.51
C LYS A 216 14.53 -22.53 -4.02
N TYR A 217 14.34 -21.31 -4.51
CA TYR A 217 14.10 -20.99 -5.92
C TYR A 217 15.26 -20.25 -6.59
N ILE A 218 16.04 -19.49 -5.81
CA ILE A 218 17.19 -18.73 -6.30
C ILE A 218 18.46 -19.40 -5.78
N THR A 219 19.06 -20.26 -6.61
CA THR A 219 20.28 -21.03 -6.31
C THR A 219 21.47 -20.61 -7.17
N THR A 220 21.23 -19.70 -8.11
CA THR A 220 22.24 -19.11 -9.00
C THR A 220 23.07 -18.08 -8.24
N LYS A 221 24.23 -17.71 -8.81
CA LYS A 221 25.11 -16.73 -8.16
C LYS A 221 24.49 -15.34 -8.20
N ALA A 222 24.66 -14.59 -7.11
CA ALA A 222 24.17 -13.21 -7.01
C ALA A 222 24.67 -12.29 -8.13
N GLU A 223 25.89 -12.49 -8.64
CA GLU A 223 26.47 -11.72 -9.74
C GLU A 223 25.71 -11.87 -11.07
N ASP A 224 25.01 -12.98 -11.28
CA ASP A 224 24.27 -13.26 -12.51
C ASP A 224 22.80 -12.79 -12.44
N ASN A 225 22.32 -12.45 -11.24
CA ASN A 225 20.91 -12.29 -10.96
C ASN A 225 20.47 -10.82 -10.94
N ILE A 226 19.22 -10.60 -11.36
CA ILE A 226 18.44 -9.38 -11.12
C ILE A 226 17.22 -9.78 -10.28
N ILE A 227 16.97 -9.04 -9.21
CA ILE A 227 15.82 -9.24 -8.33
C ILE A 227 14.88 -8.05 -8.48
N TRP A 228 13.64 -8.29 -8.88
CA TRP A 228 12.61 -7.27 -9.01
C TRP A 228 11.45 -7.61 -8.08
N ILE A 229 11.25 -6.80 -7.04
CA ILE A 229 10.27 -7.04 -5.97
C ILE A 229 9.20 -5.96 -6.02
N MET A 230 7.94 -6.36 -5.92
CA MET A 230 6.84 -5.42 -5.86
C MET A 230 5.68 -5.88 -4.99
N GLY A 231 4.88 -4.91 -4.57
CA GLY A 231 3.61 -5.16 -3.91
C GLY A 231 2.83 -3.89 -3.63
N HIS A 232 1.53 -4.05 -3.45
CA HIS A 232 0.61 -3.00 -3.03
C HIS A 232 0.10 -3.26 -1.61
N SER A 233 -0.17 -2.21 -0.83
CA SER A 233 -0.69 -2.29 0.54
C SER A 233 0.22 -3.18 1.42
N ARG A 234 -0.32 -4.20 2.09
CA ARG A 234 0.44 -5.21 2.84
C ARG A 234 1.59 -5.84 2.05
N GLY A 235 1.35 -6.17 0.78
CA GLY A 235 2.39 -6.73 -0.10
C GLY A 235 3.53 -5.75 -0.32
N GLY A 236 3.22 -4.45 -0.38
CA GLY A 236 4.21 -3.37 -0.44
C GLY A 236 5.04 -3.26 0.84
N ALA A 237 4.41 -3.40 2.01
CA ALA A 237 5.10 -3.37 3.29
C ALA A 237 6.09 -4.53 3.46
N VAL A 238 5.66 -5.74 3.10
CA VAL A 238 6.54 -6.91 3.09
C VAL A 238 7.65 -6.74 2.05
N ALA A 239 7.34 -6.23 0.85
CA ALA A 239 8.33 -5.95 -0.19
C ALA A 239 9.39 -4.93 0.27
N ASN A 240 9.00 -3.91 1.04
CA ASN A 240 9.92 -2.91 1.60
C ASN A 240 10.95 -3.54 2.53
N LEU A 241 10.50 -4.30 3.55
CA LEU A 241 11.40 -4.96 4.52
C LEU A 241 12.23 -6.08 3.88
N LEU A 242 11.61 -6.86 2.98
CA LEU A 242 12.28 -7.90 2.21
C LEU A 242 13.39 -7.29 1.33
N GLY A 243 13.08 -6.20 0.63
CA GLY A 243 13.99 -5.46 -0.22
C GLY A 243 15.23 -4.97 0.53
N ALA A 244 15.02 -4.35 1.70
CA ALA A 244 16.12 -3.90 2.56
C ALA A 244 16.99 -5.09 3.04
N THR A 245 16.36 -6.20 3.44
CA THR A 245 17.06 -7.41 3.89
C THR A 245 17.90 -8.05 2.78
N ILE A 246 17.34 -8.18 1.57
CA ILE A 246 18.05 -8.72 0.41
C ILE A 246 19.18 -7.77 -0.02
N THR A 247 18.95 -6.47 0.02
CA THR A 247 19.97 -5.43 -0.28
C THR A 247 21.15 -5.49 0.68
N ASN A 248 20.90 -5.61 1.98
CA ASN A 248 21.96 -5.70 2.99
C ASN A 248 22.81 -6.97 2.83
N SER A 249 22.17 -8.10 2.52
CA SER A 249 22.86 -9.39 2.43
C SER A 249 23.57 -9.62 1.10
N GLN A 250 23.04 -9.07 0.01
CA GLN A 250 23.46 -9.34 -1.38
C GLN A 250 23.57 -10.83 -1.73
N ASN A 251 22.87 -11.70 -0.98
CA ASN A 251 22.94 -13.15 -1.18
C ASN A 251 22.22 -13.60 -2.47
N PHE A 252 21.28 -12.79 -2.96
CA PHE A 252 20.44 -13.15 -4.11
C PHE A 252 20.81 -12.38 -5.38
N ALA A 253 21.22 -11.12 -5.24
CA ALA A 253 21.78 -10.29 -6.31
C ALA A 253 22.68 -9.21 -5.71
N LEU A 254 23.56 -8.65 -6.54
CA LEU A 254 24.27 -7.43 -6.19
C LEU A 254 23.28 -6.27 -6.02
N ARG A 255 23.59 -5.32 -5.13
CA ARG A 255 22.72 -4.18 -4.81
C ARG A 255 22.15 -3.46 -6.04
N ASP A 256 23.02 -3.18 -7.00
CA ASP A 256 22.75 -2.48 -8.26
C ASP A 256 21.69 -3.21 -9.13
N ASN A 257 21.44 -4.49 -8.84
CA ASN A 257 20.50 -5.35 -9.55
C ASN A 257 19.28 -5.76 -8.69
N ILE A 258 19.01 -5.05 -7.59
CA ILE A 258 17.84 -5.26 -6.73
C ILE A 258 16.90 -4.07 -6.87
N TYR A 259 15.75 -4.26 -7.49
CA TYR A 259 14.76 -3.22 -7.79
C TYR A 259 13.51 -3.45 -6.94
N VAL A 260 13.11 -2.47 -6.13
CA VAL A 260 11.96 -2.61 -5.24
C VAL A 260 10.98 -1.47 -5.46
N TYR A 261 9.74 -1.81 -5.80
CA TYR A 261 8.66 -0.86 -6.05
C TYR A 261 7.45 -1.19 -5.18
N THR A 262 7.11 -0.29 -4.26
CA THR A 262 5.97 -0.45 -3.35
C THR A 262 4.91 0.61 -3.61
N TYR A 263 3.65 0.26 -3.37
CA TYR A 263 2.50 1.14 -3.63
C TYR A 263 1.55 1.10 -2.45
N GLY A 264 1.11 2.27 -1.96
CA GLY A 264 0.19 2.31 -0.81
C GLY A 264 0.74 1.57 0.41
N SER A 265 2.05 1.41 0.51
CA SER A 265 2.66 0.69 1.62
C SER A 265 2.44 1.48 2.90
N PRO A 266 1.94 0.86 3.99
CA PRO A 266 2.06 1.44 5.31
C PRO A 266 3.53 1.69 5.68
N ASN A 267 3.75 2.44 6.74
CA ASN A 267 5.07 2.56 7.35
C ASN A 267 5.50 1.22 7.93
N THR A 268 6.78 0.89 7.84
CA THR A 268 7.32 -0.45 8.08
C THR A 268 8.40 -0.50 9.14
N THR A 269 9.04 0.62 9.49
CA THR A 269 10.20 0.62 10.38
C THR A 269 10.44 1.97 11.05
N THR A 270 11.13 1.95 12.18
CA THR A 270 11.71 3.12 12.86
C THR A 270 13.24 3.14 12.73
N LYS A 271 13.84 2.14 12.07
CA LYS A 271 15.29 2.04 11.84
C LYS A 271 15.74 3.00 10.75
N ALA A 272 16.85 3.69 10.99
CA ALA A 272 17.53 4.42 9.92
C ALA A 272 18.18 3.44 8.92
N GLY A 273 18.20 3.81 7.64
CA GLY A 273 18.93 3.09 6.60
C GLY A 273 18.73 3.75 5.23
N ILE A 274 19.79 3.84 4.43
CA ILE A 274 19.73 4.45 3.10
C ILE A 274 19.59 3.34 2.06
N TYR A 275 18.46 3.36 1.34
CA TYR A 275 18.09 2.36 0.34
C TYR A 275 17.53 3.06 -0.91
N ASP A 276 18.41 3.64 -1.70
CA ASP A 276 18.13 4.29 -2.99
C ASP A 276 17.69 3.32 -4.10
N ASN A 277 17.64 2.01 -3.83
CA ASN A 277 17.06 1.00 -4.72
C ASN A 277 15.63 0.58 -4.34
N ILE A 278 15.04 1.25 -3.33
CA ILE A 278 13.67 1.03 -2.87
C ILE A 278 12.85 2.30 -3.09
N TYR A 279 11.80 2.19 -3.90
CA TYR A 279 10.89 3.29 -4.22
C TYR A 279 9.50 3.00 -3.69
N ASN A 280 9.01 3.89 -2.82
CA ASN A 280 7.69 3.80 -2.20
C ASN A 280 6.77 4.86 -2.81
N ILE A 281 5.87 4.45 -3.70
CA ILE A 281 4.94 5.35 -4.36
C ILE A 281 3.69 5.49 -3.49
N VAL A 282 3.38 6.72 -3.08
CA VAL A 282 2.26 7.03 -2.19
C VAL A 282 1.25 7.96 -2.85
N ASN A 283 -0.04 7.67 -2.66
CA ASN A 283 -1.14 8.55 -3.05
C ASN A 283 -1.40 9.57 -1.93
N PRO A 284 -1.45 10.88 -2.22
CA PRO A 284 -1.73 11.92 -1.22
C PRO A 284 -3.11 11.83 -0.56
N ASP A 285 -4.04 11.03 -1.08
CA ASP A 285 -5.36 10.74 -0.47
C ASP A 285 -5.40 9.39 0.29
N ASP A 286 -4.29 8.65 0.34
CA ASP A 286 -4.23 7.32 0.96
C ASP A 286 -3.74 7.39 2.42
N ILE A 287 -4.68 7.27 3.36
CA ILE A 287 -4.39 7.30 4.80
C ILE A 287 -3.57 6.11 5.31
N ILE A 288 -3.53 4.99 4.58
CA ILE A 288 -2.84 3.78 5.03
C ILE A 288 -1.33 3.99 5.02
N THR A 289 -0.84 4.80 4.08
CA THR A 289 0.58 5.19 4.00
C THR A 289 1.06 6.00 5.22
N MET A 290 0.13 6.47 6.06
CA MET A 290 0.42 7.22 7.27
C MET A 290 0.41 6.37 8.54
N LEU A 291 0.12 5.07 8.41
CA LEU A 291 0.08 4.14 9.53
C LEU A 291 1.22 3.12 9.42
N PRO A 292 1.87 2.75 10.53
CA PRO A 292 1.81 3.42 11.83
C PRO A 292 2.30 4.87 11.76
N PRO A 293 1.87 5.76 12.66
CA PRO A 293 2.22 7.18 12.61
C PRO A 293 3.72 7.48 12.63
N ASP A 294 4.11 8.43 11.79
CA ASP A 294 5.47 9.01 11.73
C ASP A 294 5.94 9.61 13.05
N LYS A 295 5.02 10.15 13.85
CA LYS A 295 5.30 10.65 15.19
C LYS A 295 5.85 9.58 16.15
N TRP A 296 5.59 8.30 15.89
CA TRP A 296 6.17 7.19 16.65
C TRP A 296 7.56 6.79 16.11
N GLY A 297 8.09 7.54 15.14
CA GLY A 297 9.35 7.25 14.43
C GLY A 297 9.17 6.36 13.20
N PHE A 298 7.95 5.90 12.92
CA PHE A 298 7.69 4.96 11.82
C PHE A 298 7.78 5.64 10.45
N HIS A 299 8.47 4.99 9.54
CA HIS A 299 8.69 5.38 8.16
C HIS A 299 8.86 4.11 7.31
N ARG A 300 9.30 4.27 6.06
CA ARG A 300 9.64 3.18 5.13
C ARG A 300 11.10 3.29 4.74
N PHE A 301 11.76 2.17 4.48
CA PHE A 301 13.08 2.20 3.87
C PHE A 301 13.02 2.74 2.44
N GLY A 302 14.00 3.55 2.06
CA GLY A 302 14.16 4.12 0.71
C GLY A 302 13.34 5.37 0.44
N ASP A 303 13.29 5.76 -0.83
CA ASP A 303 12.66 7.01 -1.26
C ASP A 303 11.14 6.90 -1.19
N THR A 304 10.48 7.92 -0.63
CA THR A 304 9.02 8.04 -0.68
C THR A 304 8.64 9.05 -1.76
N ILE A 305 7.97 8.58 -2.80
CA ILE A 305 7.57 9.37 -3.97
C ILE A 305 6.07 9.65 -3.86
N GLU A 306 5.70 10.88 -3.52
CA GLU A 306 4.31 11.29 -3.46
C GLU A 306 3.78 11.68 -4.84
N LEU A 307 2.67 11.06 -5.23
CA LEU A 307 1.98 11.33 -6.49
C LEU A 307 1.41 12.74 -6.53
N SER A 308 1.66 13.45 -7.64
CA SER A 308 1.39 14.89 -7.73
C SER A 308 -0.11 15.23 -7.80
N ARG A 309 -0.53 16.23 -7.02
CA ARG A 309 -1.85 16.88 -7.12
C ARG A 309 -1.86 18.11 -8.03
N ASP A 310 -0.83 18.29 -8.85
CA ASP A 310 -0.85 19.33 -9.89
C ASP A 310 -2.16 19.23 -10.69
N ALA A 311 -2.77 20.37 -11.00
CA ALA A 311 -4.11 20.42 -11.56
C ALA A 311 -4.22 19.65 -12.90
N ALA A 312 -3.18 19.65 -13.73
CA ALA A 312 -3.18 18.93 -15.00
C ALA A 312 -3.05 17.42 -14.79
N VAL A 313 -2.10 16.99 -13.96
CA VAL A 313 -1.88 15.58 -13.61
C VAL A 313 -3.12 15.01 -12.93
N TYR A 314 -3.65 15.72 -11.94
CA TYR A 314 -4.81 15.28 -11.16
C TYR A 314 -6.08 15.18 -12.01
N LYS A 315 -6.29 16.11 -12.96
CA LYS A 315 -7.40 16.01 -13.92
C LYS A 315 -7.27 14.76 -14.80
N LYS A 316 -6.07 14.48 -15.32
CA LYS A 316 -5.80 13.30 -16.14
C LYS A 316 -5.97 12.02 -15.33
N MET A 317 -5.50 12.00 -14.08
CA MET A 317 -5.70 10.86 -13.18
C MET A 317 -7.17 10.55 -12.99
N LYS A 318 -8.01 11.55 -12.66
CA LYS A 318 -9.45 11.32 -12.48
C LYS A 318 -10.10 10.77 -13.75
N HIS A 319 -9.71 11.26 -14.92
CA HIS A 319 -10.17 10.72 -16.19
C HIS A 319 -9.72 9.26 -16.39
N ASN A 320 -8.43 8.96 -16.17
CA ASN A 320 -7.91 7.60 -16.26
C ASN A 320 -8.61 6.64 -15.30
N PHE A 321 -8.92 7.10 -14.07
CA PHE A 321 -9.65 6.33 -13.07
C PHE A 321 -11.07 6.05 -13.56
N TYR A 322 -11.78 7.07 -14.06
CA TYR A 322 -13.13 6.93 -14.62
C TYR A 322 -13.17 5.94 -15.78
N GLU A 323 -12.21 6.00 -16.70
CA GLU A 323 -12.12 5.07 -17.84
C GLU A 323 -11.78 3.64 -17.38
N LEU A 324 -10.79 3.48 -16.49
CA LEU A 324 -10.38 2.17 -15.97
C LEU A 324 -11.50 1.48 -15.19
N THR A 325 -12.29 2.26 -14.45
CA THR A 325 -13.37 1.76 -13.57
C THR A 325 -14.75 1.82 -14.20
N GLU A 326 -14.82 2.09 -15.51
CA GLU A 326 -16.05 2.17 -16.30
C GLU A 326 -17.14 3.03 -15.67
N GLY A 327 -16.78 4.29 -15.43
CA GLY A 327 -17.72 5.31 -14.99
C GLY A 327 -17.77 5.56 -13.49
N THR A 328 -16.82 5.03 -12.72
CA THR A 328 -16.72 5.36 -11.29
C THR A 328 -15.94 6.66 -11.13
N GLU A 329 -16.57 7.67 -10.52
CA GLU A 329 -15.90 8.94 -10.22
C GLU A 329 -14.92 8.77 -9.06
N TYR A 330 -13.73 9.34 -9.20
CA TYR A 330 -12.75 9.34 -8.11
C TYR A 330 -13.21 10.25 -6.97
N ILE A 331 -13.42 9.69 -5.78
CA ILE A 331 -13.80 10.42 -4.57
C ILE A 331 -12.53 10.75 -3.79
N SER A 332 -12.19 12.03 -3.73
CA SER A 332 -10.99 12.51 -3.05
C SER A 332 -11.22 12.72 -1.56
N LEU A 333 -10.23 12.35 -0.74
CA LEU A 333 -10.19 12.70 0.67
C LEU A 333 -9.80 14.18 0.90
N GLY A 334 -9.12 14.78 -0.08
CA GLY A 334 -8.59 16.15 0.03
C GLY A 334 -7.27 16.22 0.81
N GLY A 335 -6.59 15.09 1.01
CA GLY A 335 -5.35 14.97 1.77
C GLY A 335 -5.51 14.23 3.10
N THR A 336 -4.40 13.74 3.64
CA THR A 336 -4.38 12.92 4.87
C THR A 336 -4.16 13.73 6.16
N GLU A 337 -3.98 15.05 6.08
CA GLU A 337 -3.60 15.91 7.22
C GLU A 337 -4.59 15.90 8.39
N GLU A 338 -5.90 15.85 8.11
CA GLU A 338 -6.90 15.77 9.18
C GLU A 338 -6.87 14.41 9.87
N PHE A 339 -6.71 13.32 9.09
CA PHE A 339 -6.54 11.99 9.63
C PHE A 339 -5.29 11.90 10.54
N LYS A 340 -4.16 12.45 10.09
CA LYS A 340 -2.92 12.51 10.88
C LYS A 340 -3.14 13.18 12.23
N LYS A 341 -3.87 14.30 12.28
CA LYS A 341 -4.20 15.01 13.53
C LYS A 341 -5.08 14.16 14.46
N ILE A 342 -6.06 13.46 13.90
CA ILE A 342 -6.96 12.59 14.67
C ILE A 342 -6.15 11.47 15.34
N VAL A 343 -5.35 10.74 14.56
CA VAL A 343 -4.56 9.61 15.07
C VAL A 343 -3.50 10.07 16.06
N THR A 344 -2.74 11.13 15.72
CA THR A 344 -1.69 11.69 16.58
C THR A 344 -2.20 12.16 17.94
N ARG A 345 -3.44 12.67 17.99
CA ARG A 345 -4.05 13.14 19.24
C ARG A 345 -4.66 12.01 20.05
N TRP A 346 -5.16 10.99 19.37
CA TRP A 346 -5.79 9.84 19.99
C TRP A 346 -4.76 8.86 20.58
N CYS A 347 -3.69 8.59 19.83
CA CYS A 347 -2.64 7.64 20.18
C CYS A 347 -1.26 8.33 20.03
N PRO A 348 -0.85 9.15 21.01
CA PRO A 348 0.33 9.99 20.86
C PRO A 348 1.66 9.24 20.93
N THR A 349 1.72 8.06 21.56
CA THR A 349 2.89 7.18 21.57
C THR A 349 2.55 5.75 21.14
N SER A 350 3.59 4.95 20.85
CA SER A 350 3.46 3.52 20.56
C SER A 350 3.01 2.70 21.78
N GLU A 351 3.29 3.15 23.00
CA GLU A 351 2.83 2.46 24.22
C GLU A 351 1.31 2.59 24.41
N ASP A 352 0.75 3.77 24.12
CA ASP A 352 -0.70 4.00 24.18
C ASP A 352 -1.48 3.10 23.22
N TYR A 353 -0.83 2.64 22.15
CA TYR A 353 -1.44 1.90 21.07
C TYR A 353 -2.02 0.55 21.50
N TYR A 354 -1.37 -0.10 22.47
CA TYR A 354 -1.78 -1.39 23.01
C TYR A 354 -2.44 -1.29 24.40
N ASP A 355 -2.57 -0.07 24.94
CA ASP A 355 -3.16 0.11 26.27
C ASP A 355 -4.70 -0.07 26.23
N SER A 356 -5.16 -1.18 26.82
CA SER A 356 -6.57 -1.53 26.97
C SER A 356 -7.12 -1.23 28.37
N SER A 357 -6.33 -0.63 29.26
CA SER A 357 -6.58 -0.54 30.71
C SER A 357 -7.82 0.26 31.11
N VAL A 358 -8.32 1.13 30.23
CA VAL A 358 -9.39 2.08 30.60
C VAL A 358 -10.80 1.52 30.33
N ILE A 359 -11.01 0.77 29.24
CA ILE A 359 -12.34 0.28 28.83
C ILE A 359 -12.31 -1.11 28.15
N GLY A 360 -11.20 -1.83 28.20
CA GLY A 360 -11.05 -3.16 27.58
C GLY A 360 -10.83 -3.16 26.07
N TYR A 361 -10.63 -1.98 25.48
CA TYR A 361 -10.23 -1.80 24.08
C TYR A 361 -9.02 -0.88 24.02
N SER A 362 -7.99 -1.31 23.31
CA SER A 362 -6.85 -0.48 22.93
C SER A 362 -7.13 0.28 21.62
N PRO A 363 -6.38 1.35 21.30
CA PRO A 363 -6.39 1.95 19.96
C PRO A 363 -6.17 0.94 18.84
N TYR A 364 -5.27 -0.03 19.03
CA TYR A 364 -5.08 -1.16 18.14
C TYR A 364 -6.38 -1.92 17.89
N ASP A 365 -7.12 -2.30 18.95
CA ASP A 365 -8.39 -3.04 18.81
C ASP A 365 -9.44 -2.23 18.05
N ILE A 366 -9.51 -0.91 18.28
CA ILE A 366 -10.48 -0.05 17.61
C ILE A 366 -10.12 0.14 16.14
N ILE A 367 -8.86 0.42 15.80
CA ILE A 367 -8.40 0.55 14.40
C ILE A 367 -8.61 -0.77 13.66
N SER A 368 -8.27 -1.88 14.30
CA SER A 368 -8.52 -3.25 13.83
C SER A 368 -9.98 -3.47 13.43
N ILE A 369 -10.92 -3.15 14.31
CA ILE A 369 -12.36 -3.35 14.06
C ILE A 369 -12.88 -2.40 12.98
N VAL A 370 -12.43 -1.15 12.99
CA VAL A 370 -12.89 -0.14 12.02
C VAL A 370 -12.39 -0.45 10.63
N LEU A 371 -11.09 -0.68 10.46
CA LEU A 371 -10.51 -0.95 9.14
C LEU A 371 -10.95 -2.29 8.58
N SER A 372 -11.32 -3.24 9.44
CA SER A 372 -11.86 -4.53 9.00
C SER A 372 -13.29 -4.51 8.46
N ASP A 373 -14.02 -3.41 8.61
CA ASP A 373 -15.33 -3.24 7.98
C ASP A 373 -15.76 -1.78 8.10
N ILE A 374 -15.06 -0.88 7.38
CA ILE A 374 -15.24 0.57 7.57
C ILE A 374 -16.71 0.99 7.35
N GLN A 375 -17.39 0.40 6.36
CA GLN A 375 -18.81 0.69 6.08
C GLN A 375 -19.72 0.36 7.26
N ASN A 376 -19.42 -0.69 8.01
CA ASN A 376 -20.23 -1.11 9.15
C ASN A 376 -19.58 -0.78 10.50
N ALA A 377 -18.47 -0.04 10.52
CA ALA A 377 -17.65 0.21 11.71
C ALA A 377 -18.48 0.72 12.89
N LEU A 378 -19.39 1.67 12.67
CA LEU A 378 -20.27 2.18 13.73
C LEU A 378 -21.20 1.12 14.34
N SER A 379 -21.62 0.12 13.55
CA SER A 379 -22.49 -0.95 14.02
C SER A 379 -21.76 -2.06 14.77
N LYS A 380 -20.41 -2.13 14.66
CA LYS A 380 -19.57 -3.07 15.41
C LYS A 380 -19.44 -2.67 16.89
N PHE A 381 -19.83 -1.45 17.26
CA PHE A 381 -19.75 -0.94 18.63
C PHE A 381 -21.15 -0.58 19.16
N SER A 382 -21.40 -0.93 20.41
CA SER A 382 -22.59 -0.46 21.14
C SER A 382 -22.52 1.05 21.40
N ALA A 383 -23.68 1.68 21.59
CA ALA A 383 -23.75 3.10 21.97
C ALA A 383 -22.95 3.41 23.25
N ALA A 384 -22.94 2.47 24.21
CA ALA A 384 -22.16 2.61 25.44
C ALA A 384 -20.64 2.63 25.16
N GLN A 385 -20.15 1.75 24.28
CA GLN A 385 -18.75 1.74 23.86
C GLN A 385 -18.37 3.04 23.13
N LEU A 386 -19.20 3.53 22.21
CA LEU A 386 -18.94 4.80 21.51
C LEU A 386 -18.91 6.00 22.48
N ILE A 387 -19.81 6.04 23.46
CA ILE A 387 -19.79 7.06 24.52
C ILE A 387 -18.49 6.94 25.34
N GLN A 388 -18.10 5.73 25.71
CA GLN A 388 -16.85 5.49 26.43
C GLN A 388 -15.61 5.91 25.64
N PHE A 389 -15.54 5.62 24.33
CA PHE A 389 -14.48 6.08 23.44
C PHE A 389 -14.38 7.61 23.42
N SER A 390 -15.53 8.30 23.50
CA SER A 390 -15.61 9.76 23.58
C SER A 390 -15.06 10.30 24.90
N LEU A 391 -15.32 9.61 26.01
CA LEU A 391 -14.94 10.06 27.36
C LEU A 391 -13.49 9.75 27.72
N TYR A 392 -12.99 8.57 27.35
CA TYR A 392 -11.72 8.04 27.86
C TYR A 392 -10.59 8.06 26.83
N HIS A 393 -10.89 7.86 25.56
CA HIS A 393 -9.90 7.95 24.47
C HIS A 393 -9.88 9.33 23.79
N ASN A 394 -10.74 10.25 24.22
CA ASN A 394 -10.93 11.65 23.80
C ASN A 394 -11.07 11.93 22.28
N ASN A 395 -10.79 10.98 21.40
CA ASN A 395 -10.86 11.08 19.94
C ASN A 395 -11.00 9.70 19.26
N GLY A 396 -11.07 8.58 19.99
CA GLY A 396 -11.30 7.25 19.38
C GLY A 396 -12.60 7.21 18.59
N ILE A 397 -13.67 7.83 19.11
CA ILE A 397 -14.91 8.01 18.34
C ILE A 397 -14.72 8.88 17.10
N LYS A 398 -13.81 9.86 17.11
CA LYS A 398 -13.54 10.71 15.94
C LYS A 398 -12.82 9.93 14.87
N PHE A 399 -11.90 9.04 15.23
CA PHE A 399 -11.30 8.12 14.28
C PHE A 399 -12.37 7.23 13.64
N VAL A 400 -13.20 6.55 14.46
CA VAL A 400 -14.28 5.69 13.96
C VAL A 400 -15.21 6.45 13.01
N TYR A 401 -15.65 7.64 13.43
CA TYR A 401 -16.56 8.49 12.65
C TYR A 401 -15.90 9.03 11.38
N TYR A 402 -14.64 9.46 11.45
CA TYR A 402 -13.90 9.94 10.28
C TYR A 402 -13.78 8.84 9.22
N CYS A 403 -13.39 7.62 9.62
CA CYS A 403 -13.28 6.50 8.70
C CYS A 403 -14.65 6.15 8.08
N TYR A 404 -15.71 6.12 8.89
CA TYR A 404 -17.07 5.85 8.42
C TYR A 404 -17.57 6.89 7.40
N GLU A 405 -17.48 8.18 7.73
CA GLU A 405 -17.96 9.27 6.87
C GLU A 405 -17.14 9.39 5.57
N ASN A 406 -15.86 9.05 5.62
CA ASN A 406 -14.95 9.14 4.48
C ASN A 406 -14.67 7.78 3.83
N TYR A 407 -15.49 6.75 4.10
CA TYR A 407 -15.25 5.39 3.63
C TYR A 407 -14.94 5.32 2.12
N GLU A 408 -15.78 5.92 1.29
CA GLU A 408 -15.62 5.88 -0.17
C GLU A 408 -14.34 6.58 -0.62
N ALA A 409 -13.97 7.69 0.03
CA ALA A 409 -12.74 8.42 -0.26
C ALA A 409 -11.50 7.62 0.15
N ILE A 410 -11.53 6.96 1.31
CA ILE A 410 -10.46 6.07 1.79
C ILE A 410 -10.31 4.87 0.85
N LYS A 411 -11.43 4.26 0.43
CA LYS A 411 -11.45 3.17 -0.54
C LYS A 411 -10.86 3.60 -1.88
N CYS A 412 -11.24 4.77 -2.40
CA CYS A 412 -10.67 5.33 -3.62
C CYS A 412 -9.18 5.67 -3.47
N GLY A 413 -8.77 6.21 -2.33
CA GLY A 413 -7.36 6.57 -2.07
C GLY A 413 -6.43 5.37 -2.11
N HIS A 414 -6.83 4.27 -1.47
CA HIS A 414 -5.98 3.10 -1.25
C HIS A 414 -6.12 1.99 -2.30
N CYS A 415 -6.97 2.13 -3.32
CA CYS A 415 -7.15 1.05 -4.30
C CYS A 415 -6.07 1.04 -5.40
N HIS A 416 -5.74 -0.14 -5.92
CA HIS A 416 -4.76 -0.28 -7.00
C HIS A 416 -5.19 0.45 -8.28
N GLU A 417 -6.49 0.58 -8.55
CA GLU A 417 -7.00 1.35 -9.69
C GLU A 417 -6.61 2.83 -9.62
N ALA A 418 -6.61 3.43 -8.42
CA ALA A 418 -6.18 4.81 -8.23
C ALA A 418 -4.68 4.96 -8.46
N TYR A 419 -3.85 4.05 -7.94
CA TYR A 419 -2.41 4.05 -8.20
C TYR A 419 -2.11 3.90 -9.69
N ILE A 420 -2.76 2.97 -10.40
CA ILE A 420 -2.61 2.80 -11.85
C ILE A 420 -2.99 4.09 -12.60
N ALA A 421 -4.16 4.65 -12.29
CA ALA A 421 -4.66 5.86 -12.93
C ALA A 421 -3.70 7.05 -12.75
N TRP A 422 -3.15 7.20 -11.54
CA TRP A 422 -2.22 8.28 -11.20
C TRP A 422 -0.86 8.10 -11.82
N ILE A 423 -0.30 6.88 -11.78
CA ILE A 423 0.98 6.56 -12.42
C ILE A 423 0.89 6.82 -13.92
N ASN A 424 -0.20 6.41 -14.59
CA ASN A 424 -0.40 6.67 -16.02
C ASN A 424 -0.66 8.16 -16.33
N ALA A 425 -1.12 8.93 -15.33
CA ALA A 425 -1.25 10.37 -15.46
C ALA A 425 0.11 11.07 -15.35
N THR A 426 0.91 10.70 -14.35
CA THR A 426 2.23 11.25 -14.03
C THR A 426 3.29 10.84 -15.05
N TRP A 427 3.38 9.54 -15.34
CA TRP A 427 4.35 8.96 -16.26
C TRP A 427 3.63 8.15 -17.34
N PRO A 428 3.08 8.82 -18.36
CA PRO A 428 2.34 8.12 -19.41
C PRO A 428 3.22 7.14 -20.19
N ASP A 429 2.60 6.02 -20.57
CA ASP A 429 3.07 5.16 -21.65
C ASP A 429 2.33 5.55 -22.93
N GLU A 430 3.02 5.76 -24.05
CA GLU A 430 2.35 6.09 -25.32
C GLU A 430 1.46 4.94 -25.85
N GLY A 431 1.60 3.73 -25.29
CA GLY A 431 0.87 2.51 -25.70
C GLY A 431 -0.21 1.99 -24.73
N THR A 432 -0.46 2.63 -23.57
CA THR A 432 -1.46 2.11 -22.62
C THR A 432 -2.88 2.44 -23.08
N ILE A 433 -3.66 1.42 -23.43
CA ILE A 433 -5.08 1.52 -23.73
C ILE A 433 -5.80 0.63 -22.72
N SER A 434 -6.52 1.23 -21.78
CA SER A 434 -7.50 0.48 -20.98
C SER A 434 -8.61 0.02 -21.93
N ARG A 435 -8.76 -1.30 -22.10
CA ARG A 435 -9.89 -1.91 -22.78
C ARG A 435 -10.69 -2.66 -21.73
N VAL A 436 -11.97 -2.84 -21.96
CA VAL A 436 -12.86 -3.53 -21.03
C VAL A 436 -13.45 -4.74 -21.73
N SER A 437 -13.50 -5.87 -21.04
CA SER A 437 -14.34 -6.99 -21.42
C SER A 437 -14.98 -7.64 -20.20
N GLN A 438 -16.28 -7.88 -20.27
CA GLN A 438 -17.00 -8.68 -19.28
C GLN A 438 -16.48 -10.12 -19.32
N SER A 439 -15.92 -10.63 -18.22
CA SER A 439 -15.66 -12.07 -18.09
C SER A 439 -16.99 -12.80 -17.80
N LEU A 440 -17.86 -12.89 -18.81
CA LEU A 440 -18.87 -13.95 -18.84
C LEU A 440 -18.14 -15.24 -19.18
N ASN A 441 -17.65 -15.94 -18.15
CA ASN A 441 -17.65 -17.40 -18.04
C ASN A 441 -16.71 -17.85 -16.93
N SER A 442 -17.26 -18.61 -15.98
CA SER A 442 -16.52 -19.60 -15.23
C SER A 442 -15.77 -20.50 -16.20
N ILE A 443 -14.48 -20.67 -16.01
CA ILE A 443 -13.74 -21.73 -16.69
C ILE A 443 -14.17 -23.03 -15.98
N THR A 444 -15.18 -23.70 -16.53
CA THR A 444 -15.49 -25.08 -16.14
C THR A 444 -14.33 -25.99 -16.53
N ALA A 445 -13.70 -26.54 -15.49
CA ALA A 445 -12.89 -27.77 -15.37
C ALA A 445 -11.68 -27.97 -16.31
#